data_AF-A0A368UIE5-F1
#
_entry.id   AF-A0A368UIE5-F1
#
_cell.length_a   1.000
_cell.length_b   1.000
_cell.length_c   1.000
_cell.angle_alpha   90.00
_cell.angle_beta   90.00
_cell.angle_gamma   90.00
#
_symmetry.space_group_name_H-M   'P 1'
#
loop_
_entity.id
_entity.type
_entity.pdbx_description
1 polymer ?
#
loop_
_entity_poly.entity_id
_entity_poly.type
_entity_poly.pdbx_seq_one_letter_code
_entity_poly.pdbx_strand_id
1 'polypeptide(L)'
;MSPLIQPSKRGTHLTPDPRARVCEDDDDSQVLLQRSSSLCRRQSRPSHRNIMGKVEGQGESWHGHVTAVTVAPEYRRQQLAKKLMNLLEDISDNIDKAFFVDLFVRASNAPAIKMYEKLGYVIYRRVLRYYSGEEDGLDMRKALSRDVEKKSIIPLKRPVTPDELEYD
;
A
#
# COMPACT_ATOMS: atom_id res chain seq x y z
N MET A 1 -5.18 30.32 -65.89
CA MET A 1 -6.53 29.75 -66.06
C MET A 1 -7.00 29.27 -64.69
N SER A 2 -7.93 30.01 -64.10
CA SER A 2 -8.82 29.62 -62.96
C SER A 2 -9.73 28.43 -63.35
N PRO A 3 -10.62 27.83 -62.51
CA PRO A 3 -11.23 28.27 -61.22
C PRO A 3 -11.24 27.20 -60.08
N LEU A 4 -11.44 27.44 -58.77
CA LEU A 4 -12.43 28.15 -57.92
C LEU A 4 -13.53 27.21 -57.32
N ILE A 5 -13.68 27.27 -55.98
CA ILE A 5 -14.88 27.03 -55.10
C ILE A 5 -14.94 25.76 -54.20
N GLN A 6 -15.35 26.04 -52.94
CA GLN A 6 -15.28 25.36 -51.62
C GLN A 6 -16.28 24.20 -51.36
N PRO A 7 -16.30 23.59 -50.13
CA PRO A 7 -17.07 24.11 -48.97
C PRO A 7 -16.28 24.05 -47.62
N SER A 8 -16.29 25.06 -46.74
CA SER A 8 -17.29 25.50 -45.74
C SER A 8 -17.47 24.62 -44.47
N LYS A 9 -16.84 25.09 -43.39
CA LYS A 9 -17.28 25.27 -41.98
C LYS A 9 -17.84 24.10 -41.13
N ARG A 10 -17.03 23.69 -40.14
CA ARG A 10 -17.26 23.75 -38.66
C ARG A 10 -16.01 23.13 -38.00
N GLY A 11 -15.20 23.76 -37.15
CA GLY A 11 -15.43 24.93 -36.31
C GLY A 11 -15.75 24.51 -34.88
N THR A 12 -14.79 23.95 -34.14
CA THR A 12 -14.69 24.12 -32.68
C THR A 12 -13.22 24.15 -32.28
N HIS A 13 -12.71 25.38 -32.18
CA HIS A 13 -11.66 25.77 -31.27
C HIS A 13 -12.11 25.33 -29.86
N LEU A 14 -11.46 24.32 -29.29
CA LEU A 14 -11.56 24.06 -27.85
C LEU A 14 -10.74 25.15 -27.17
N THR A 15 -11.40 26.24 -26.81
CA THR A 15 -10.87 27.15 -25.78
C THR A 15 -10.75 26.36 -24.47
N PRO A 16 -9.64 26.47 -23.74
CA PRO A 16 -9.52 25.81 -22.45
C PRO A 16 -10.60 26.33 -21.50
N ASP A 17 -11.30 25.41 -20.85
CA ASP A 17 -12.38 25.71 -19.91
C ASP A 17 -11.82 26.46 -18.68
N PRO A 18 -12.29 27.68 -18.37
CA PRO A 18 -11.87 28.42 -17.18
C PRO A 18 -12.37 27.80 -15.86
N ARG A 19 -13.06 26.64 -15.90
CA ARG A 19 -13.41 25.83 -14.74
C ARG A 19 -12.54 24.60 -14.52
N ALA A 20 -11.49 24.39 -15.32
CA ALA A 20 -10.44 23.43 -14.98
C ALA A 20 -9.65 23.94 -13.76
N ARG A 21 -10.22 23.75 -12.58
CA ARG A 21 -9.44 23.69 -11.36
C ARG A 21 -8.59 22.45 -11.50
N VAL A 22 -7.29 22.66 -11.69
CA VAL A 22 -6.30 21.70 -11.21
C VAL A 22 -6.57 21.63 -9.72
N CYS A 23 -7.34 20.63 -9.29
CA CYS A 23 -7.27 20.21 -7.90
C CYS A 23 -5.90 19.56 -7.80
N GLU A 24 -4.92 20.34 -7.38
CA GLU A 24 -3.77 19.79 -6.69
C GLU A 24 -4.35 19.11 -5.46
N ASP A 25 -4.65 17.83 -5.59
CA ASP A 25 -5.01 16.99 -4.46
C ASP A 25 -3.72 16.80 -3.65
N ASP A 26 -3.50 17.71 -2.71
CA ASP A 26 -2.54 17.62 -1.60
C ASP A 26 -2.91 16.46 -0.64
N ASP A 27 -3.25 15.28 -1.15
CA ASP A 27 -3.51 14.07 -0.35
C ASP A 27 -2.48 12.99 -0.66
N ASP A 28 -1.28 13.26 -0.16
CA ASP A 28 -0.10 12.41 -0.18
C ASP A 28 -0.28 11.18 0.74
N SER A 29 -1.19 10.27 0.38
CA SER A 29 -1.37 9.01 1.12
C SER A 29 -1.64 7.76 0.29
N GLN A 30 -1.41 7.82 -1.02
CA GLN A 30 -1.50 6.66 -1.90
C GLN A 30 -0.10 6.16 -2.29
N VAL A 31 0.40 5.17 -1.54
CA VAL A 31 1.25 4.14 -2.15
C VAL A 31 0.33 3.04 -2.61
N LEU A 32 -0.02 3.07 -3.89
CA LEU A 32 -0.79 2.02 -4.55
C LEU A 32 0.14 1.30 -5.52
N LEU A 33 0.66 0.14 -5.16
CA LEU A 33 1.29 -0.78 -6.12
C LEU A 33 0.32 -1.95 -6.35
N GLN A 34 -0.53 -1.83 -7.36
CA GLN A 34 -1.35 -2.94 -7.85
C GLN A 34 -0.54 -3.81 -8.81
N ARG A 35 -0.43 -5.11 -8.51
CA ARG A 35 -0.39 -6.15 -9.54
C ARG A 35 -1.29 -7.34 -9.14
N SER A 36 -2.47 -7.35 -9.79
CA SER A 36 -3.23 -8.53 -10.25
C SER A 36 -4.16 -9.31 -9.29
N SER A 37 -5.45 -9.34 -9.70
CA SER A 37 -6.54 -10.32 -9.48
C SER A 37 -6.55 -11.11 -8.16
N SER A 38 -7.52 -10.99 -7.26
CA SER A 38 -8.95 -10.70 -7.43
C SER A 38 -9.59 -10.59 -6.04
N LEU A 39 -10.25 -9.47 -5.74
CA LEU A 39 -11.57 -9.34 -5.06
C LEU A 39 -11.74 -7.89 -4.56
N CYS A 40 -12.03 -6.95 -5.47
CA CYS A 40 -12.45 -5.61 -5.08
C CYS A 40 -13.96 -5.59 -4.84
N ARG A 41 -14.41 -5.63 -3.58
CA ARG A 41 -15.79 -5.23 -3.26
C ARG A 41 -15.86 -3.71 -3.28
N ARG A 42 -16.43 -3.15 -4.36
CA ARG A 42 -16.90 -1.75 -4.40
C ARG A 42 -17.98 -1.58 -3.33
N GLN A 43 -17.69 -0.82 -2.28
CA GLN A 43 -18.71 -0.30 -1.37
C GLN A 43 -18.83 1.21 -1.59
N SER A 44 -20.01 1.63 -2.02
CA SER A 44 -20.38 2.97 -2.50
C SER A 44 -20.70 3.95 -1.37
N ARG A 45 -19.83 4.02 -0.35
CA ARG A 45 -19.77 5.14 0.60
C ARG A 45 -18.30 5.51 0.76
N PRO A 46 -17.93 6.79 0.92
CA PRO A 46 -16.57 7.15 1.30
C PRO A 46 -16.34 6.60 2.70
N SER A 47 -15.89 5.35 2.78
CA SER A 47 -15.40 4.78 4.01
C SER A 47 -14.09 5.50 4.28
N HIS A 48 -14.09 6.41 5.24
CA HIS A 48 -12.93 7.19 5.75
C HIS A 48 -11.76 6.33 6.26
N ARG A 49 -11.81 5.01 6.01
CA ARG A 49 -10.95 3.97 6.52
C ARG A 49 -11.03 2.76 5.58
N ASN A 50 -9.91 2.33 5.02
CA ASN A 50 -9.80 1.13 4.22
C ASN A 50 -8.58 0.30 4.67
N ILE A 51 -8.72 -1.02 4.71
CA ILE A 51 -7.59 -1.95 4.80
C ILE A 51 -7.76 -3.04 3.76
N MET A 52 -6.67 -3.34 3.08
CA MET A 52 -6.57 -4.45 2.15
C MET A 52 -5.37 -5.30 2.56
N GLY A 53 -5.60 -6.60 2.65
CA GLY A 53 -4.56 -7.58 2.86
C GLY A 53 -4.89 -8.88 2.16
N LYS A 54 -3.86 -9.69 1.97
CA LYS A 54 -3.91 -11.02 1.37
C LYS A 54 -3.10 -11.96 2.24
N VAL A 55 -3.32 -13.26 2.12
CA VAL A 55 -2.46 -14.28 2.75
C VAL A 55 -1.64 -14.94 1.66
N GLU A 56 -0.33 -15.02 1.88
CA GLU A 56 0.66 -15.45 0.90
C GLU A 56 1.72 -16.37 1.54
N GLY A 57 2.53 -17.01 0.69
CA GLY A 57 3.62 -17.89 1.09
C GLY A 57 3.24 -19.38 1.19
N GLN A 58 4.19 -20.19 1.66
CA GLN A 58 4.03 -21.64 1.88
C GLN A 58 4.84 -22.07 3.11
N GLY A 59 4.40 -23.13 3.80
CA GLY A 59 5.13 -23.67 4.95
C GLY A 59 5.33 -22.64 6.07
N GLU A 60 6.56 -22.47 6.53
CA GLU A 60 6.95 -21.49 7.56
C GLU A 60 6.89 -20.03 7.07
N SER A 61 6.82 -19.82 5.75
CA SER A 61 6.60 -18.51 5.13
C SER A 61 5.12 -18.18 4.94
N TRP A 62 4.18 -18.97 5.46
CA TRP A 62 2.74 -18.66 5.37
C TRP A 62 2.38 -17.44 6.23
N HIS A 63 2.01 -16.32 5.60
CA HIS A 63 1.86 -15.03 6.29
C HIS A 63 0.73 -14.17 5.73
N GLY A 64 0.24 -13.23 6.55
CA GLY A 64 -0.64 -12.16 6.10
C GLY A 64 0.16 -10.99 5.56
N HIS A 65 -0.12 -10.56 4.34
CA HIS A 65 0.47 -9.38 3.73
C HIS A 65 -0.50 -8.21 3.70
N VAL A 66 -0.12 -7.07 4.26
CA VAL A 66 -0.94 -5.85 4.24
C VAL A 66 -0.56 -4.98 3.05
N THR A 67 -1.42 -4.98 2.04
CA THR A 67 -1.20 -4.23 0.79
C THR A 67 -1.49 -2.74 0.94
N ALA A 68 -2.53 -2.37 1.69
CA ALA A 68 -2.90 -0.97 1.85
C ALA A 68 -3.66 -0.71 3.15
N VAL A 69 -3.29 0.36 3.85
CA VAL A 69 -4.01 0.88 5.02
C VAL A 69 -4.17 2.38 4.84
N THR A 70 -5.41 2.84 4.72
CA THR A 70 -5.71 4.26 4.55
C THR A 70 -6.69 4.71 5.62
N VAL A 71 -6.36 5.80 6.30
CA VAL A 71 -7.25 6.51 7.21
C VAL A 71 -7.24 7.98 6.79
N ALA A 72 -8.43 8.53 6.56
CA ALA A 72 -8.58 9.91 6.15
C ALA A 72 -7.93 10.86 7.19
N PRO A 73 -7.25 11.95 6.77
CA PRO A 73 -6.48 12.84 7.63
C PRO A 73 -7.25 13.32 8.87
N GLU A 74 -8.54 13.60 8.73
CA GLU A 74 -9.45 14.10 9.77
C GLU A 74 -9.65 13.08 10.91
N TYR A 75 -9.35 11.81 10.62
CA TYR A 75 -9.50 10.67 11.52
C TYR A 75 -8.15 10.10 11.99
N ARG A 76 -7.02 10.71 11.57
CA ARG A 76 -5.70 10.41 12.13
C ARG A 76 -5.72 10.78 13.63
N ARG A 77 -5.01 10.01 14.46
CA ARG A 77 -4.96 10.13 15.95
C ARG A 77 -6.16 9.57 16.74
N GLN A 78 -7.20 9.03 16.10
CA GLN A 78 -8.29 8.32 16.81
C GLN A 78 -8.02 6.81 17.01
N GLN A 79 -6.77 6.36 16.89
CA GLN A 79 -6.37 4.94 16.94
C GLN A 79 -7.10 4.02 15.94
N LEU A 80 -7.68 4.57 14.86
CA LEU A 80 -8.44 3.80 13.88
C LEU A 80 -7.56 2.86 13.04
N ALA A 81 -6.33 3.28 12.72
CA ALA A 81 -5.34 2.45 12.06
C ALA A 81 -4.94 1.25 12.95
N LYS A 82 -4.71 1.50 14.25
CA LYS A 82 -4.47 0.43 15.23
C LYS A 82 -5.62 -0.58 15.28
N LYS A 83 -6.87 -0.13 15.27
CA LYS A 83 -8.04 -1.03 15.18
C LYS A 83 -8.07 -1.81 13.85
N LEU A 84 -7.51 -1.30 12.75
CA LEU A 84 -7.51 -2.01 11.45
C LEU A 84 -6.50 -3.14 11.52
N MET A 85 -5.29 -2.78 11.95
CA MET A 85 -4.19 -3.72 12.08
C MET A 85 -4.55 -4.83 13.06
N ASN A 86 -5.12 -4.50 14.23
CA ASN A 86 -5.56 -5.51 15.18
C ASN A 86 -6.61 -6.48 14.59
N LEU A 87 -7.54 -5.98 13.77
CA LEU A 87 -8.54 -6.83 13.13
C LEU A 87 -7.89 -7.76 12.09
N LEU A 88 -6.95 -7.24 11.31
CA LEU A 88 -6.23 -8.05 10.32
C LEU A 88 -5.36 -9.09 11.01
N GLU A 89 -4.63 -8.70 12.06
CA GLU A 89 -3.83 -9.61 12.88
C GLU A 89 -4.68 -10.73 13.48
N ASP A 90 -5.86 -10.40 14.01
CA ASP A 90 -6.79 -11.38 14.58
C ASP A 90 -7.30 -12.37 13.51
N ILE A 91 -7.66 -11.87 12.32
CA ILE A 91 -8.06 -12.73 11.19
C ILE A 91 -6.91 -13.63 10.75
N SER A 92 -5.71 -13.07 10.55
CA SER A 92 -4.55 -13.83 10.11
C SER A 92 -4.12 -14.89 11.14
N ASP A 93 -4.24 -14.61 12.44
CA ASP A 93 -3.88 -15.54 13.51
C ASP A 93 -4.95 -16.63 13.76
N ASN A 94 -6.23 -16.23 13.77
CA ASN A 94 -7.32 -17.14 14.14
C ASN A 94 -7.91 -17.91 12.97
N ILE A 95 -8.01 -17.29 11.79
CA ILE A 95 -8.64 -17.90 10.61
C ILE A 95 -7.56 -18.56 9.74
N ASP A 96 -6.58 -17.77 9.30
CA ASP A 96 -5.60 -18.25 8.32
C ASP A 96 -4.42 -19.00 8.94
N LYS A 97 -4.26 -18.91 10.27
CA LYS A 97 -3.15 -19.51 11.02
C LYS A 97 -1.79 -19.12 10.44
N ALA A 98 -1.61 -17.84 10.11
CA ALA A 98 -0.35 -17.28 9.62
C ALA A 98 0.75 -17.32 10.68
N PHE A 99 2.02 -17.45 10.25
CA PHE A 99 3.18 -17.35 11.12
C PHE A 99 3.47 -15.90 11.51
N PHE A 100 3.25 -14.97 10.58
CA PHE A 100 3.48 -13.55 10.80
C PHE A 100 2.57 -12.71 9.91
N VAL A 101 2.55 -11.41 10.18
CA VAL A 101 2.00 -10.38 9.29
C VAL A 101 3.12 -9.46 8.87
N ASP A 102 3.18 -9.12 7.57
CA ASP A 102 4.13 -8.16 7.04
C ASP A 102 3.47 -7.00 6.27
N LEU A 103 4.24 -5.95 6.06
CA LEU A 103 3.88 -4.77 5.30
C LEU A 103 5.12 -4.03 4.80
N PHE A 104 4.97 -3.31 3.68
CA PHE A 104 5.98 -2.37 3.21
C PHE A 104 5.60 -0.94 3.57
N VAL A 105 6.56 -0.20 4.14
CA VAL A 105 6.42 1.23 4.43
C VAL A 105 7.58 2.01 3.83
N ARG A 106 7.28 3.21 3.29
CA ARG A 106 8.29 4.18 2.82
C ARG A 106 9.29 4.48 3.93
N ALA A 107 10.58 4.42 3.63
CA ALA A 107 11.64 4.72 4.60
C ALA A 107 11.58 6.17 5.11
N SER A 108 11.01 7.11 4.33
CA SER A 108 10.79 8.49 4.77
C SER A 108 9.58 8.68 5.70
N ASN A 109 8.65 7.72 5.76
CA ASN A 109 7.40 7.85 6.52
C ASN A 109 7.58 7.51 8.01
N ALA A 110 8.36 8.34 8.70
CA ALA A 110 8.63 8.20 10.13
C ALA A 110 7.38 8.12 11.03
N PRO A 111 6.27 8.86 10.76
CA PRO A 111 5.04 8.71 11.54
C PRO A 111 4.42 7.32 11.46
N ALA A 112 4.38 6.71 10.26
CA ALA A 112 3.86 5.37 10.07
C ALA A 112 4.77 4.31 10.68
N ILE A 113 6.09 4.43 10.48
CA ILE A 113 7.08 3.51 11.08
C ILE A 113 6.91 3.48 12.61
N LYS A 114 6.87 4.64 13.26
CA LYS A 114 6.65 4.74 14.72
C LYS A 114 5.31 4.17 15.17
N MET A 115 4.28 4.23 14.33
CA MET A 115 2.99 3.61 14.62
C MET A 115 3.11 2.09 14.60
N TYR A 116 3.74 1.51 13.58
CA TYR A 116 3.92 0.07 13.45
C TYR A 116 4.86 -0.51 14.53
N GLU A 117 5.95 0.20 14.87
CA GLU A 117 6.82 -0.16 16.00
C GLU A 117 6.02 -0.28 17.32
N LYS A 118 5.12 0.67 17.59
CA LYS A 118 4.22 0.63 18.76
C LYS A 118 3.21 -0.51 18.73
N LEU A 119 2.92 -1.07 17.56
CA LEU A 119 2.07 -2.24 17.39
C LEU A 119 2.86 -3.56 17.51
N GLY A 120 4.18 -3.49 17.64
CA GLY A 120 5.06 -4.65 17.79
C GLY A 120 5.65 -5.16 16.48
N TYR A 121 5.57 -4.38 15.39
CA TYR A 121 6.28 -4.70 14.16
C TYR A 121 7.75 -4.33 14.29
N VAL A 122 8.61 -5.15 13.72
CA VAL A 122 10.06 -4.90 13.63
C VAL A 122 10.46 -4.77 12.17
N ILE A 123 11.50 -3.97 11.91
CA ILE A 123 12.09 -3.90 10.57
C ILE A 123 12.82 -5.22 10.31
N TYR A 124 12.27 -6.03 9.42
CA TYR A 124 12.88 -7.29 9.00
C TYR A 124 13.99 -7.04 7.98
N ARG A 125 13.75 -6.18 6.98
CA ARG A 125 14.74 -5.79 5.98
C ARG A 125 14.47 -4.42 5.39
N ARG A 126 15.50 -3.87 4.76
CA ARG A 126 15.40 -2.70 3.88
C ARG A 126 15.45 -3.17 2.43
N VAL A 127 14.49 -2.71 1.64
CA VAL A 127 14.40 -2.96 0.21
C VAL A 127 14.79 -1.69 -0.52
N LEU A 128 15.92 -1.73 -1.22
CA LEU A 128 16.46 -0.56 -1.90
C LEU A 128 15.56 -0.18 -3.07
N ARG A 129 15.27 1.11 -3.22
CA ARG A 129 14.56 1.64 -4.40
C ARG A 129 13.20 0.98 -4.68
N TYR A 130 12.54 0.48 -3.64
CA TYR A 130 11.26 -0.22 -3.74
C TYR A 130 10.14 0.67 -4.31
N TYR A 131 10.09 1.93 -3.91
CA TYR A 131 9.09 2.88 -4.39
C TYR A 131 9.64 3.68 -5.57
N SER A 132 9.10 3.39 -6.75
CA SER A 132 9.39 4.10 -8.01
C SER A 132 10.87 4.14 -8.41
N GLY A 133 11.73 3.28 -7.85
CA GLY A 133 13.16 3.28 -8.15
C GLY A 133 13.97 4.33 -7.39
N GLU A 134 13.33 5.20 -6.61
CA GLU A 134 13.97 6.38 -5.98
C GLU A 134 13.98 6.30 -4.46
N GLU A 135 12.99 5.62 -3.86
CA GLU A 135 12.86 5.55 -2.41
C GLU A 135 12.88 4.10 -1.91
N ASP A 136 13.59 3.89 -0.80
CA ASP A 136 13.65 2.62 -0.10
C ASP A 136 12.33 2.26 0.58
N GLY A 137 12.01 0.97 0.58
CA GLY A 137 10.95 0.38 1.39
C GLY A 137 11.53 -0.32 2.62
N LEU A 138 10.78 -0.31 3.71
CA LEU A 138 11.04 -1.14 4.88
C LEU A 138 10.00 -2.24 4.92
N ASP A 139 10.46 -3.49 4.88
CA ASP A 139 9.65 -4.67 5.19
C ASP A 139 9.58 -4.78 6.71
N MET A 140 8.39 -4.55 7.25
CA MET A 140 8.13 -4.63 8.68
C MET A 140 7.27 -5.85 8.98
N ARG A 141 7.70 -6.66 9.96
CA ARG A 141 7.05 -7.93 10.32
C ARG A 141 6.65 -8.00 11.77
N LYS A 142 5.56 -8.71 12.04
CA LYS A 142 5.12 -9.08 13.38
C LYS A 142 4.79 -10.57 13.45
N ALA A 143 5.49 -11.29 14.32
CA ALA A 143 5.22 -12.70 14.59
C ALA A 143 3.84 -12.87 15.24
N LEU A 144 3.08 -13.86 14.77
CA LEU A 144 1.80 -14.28 15.33
C LEU A 144 1.97 -15.49 16.25
N SER A 145 0.87 -16.00 16.80
CA SER A 145 0.90 -17.08 17.81
C SER A 145 1.55 -18.37 17.28
N ARG A 146 1.50 -18.61 15.97
CA ARG A 146 2.08 -19.79 15.32
C ARG A 146 3.60 -19.77 15.24
N ASP A 147 4.23 -18.59 15.14
CA ASP A 147 5.70 -18.44 15.13
C ASP A 147 6.26 -18.31 16.56
N VAL A 148 6.21 -19.42 17.30
CA VAL A 148 6.66 -19.48 18.71
C VAL A 148 8.13 -19.12 18.86
N GLU A 149 8.96 -19.52 17.90
CA GLU A 149 10.41 -19.27 17.89
C GLU A 149 10.76 -17.88 17.35
N LYS A 150 9.77 -17.13 16.82
CA LYS A 150 9.94 -15.79 16.26
C LYS A 150 10.98 -15.74 15.15
N LYS A 151 11.09 -16.82 14.37
CA LYS A 151 12.06 -16.92 13.26
C LYS A 151 11.77 -15.91 12.16
N SER A 152 10.50 -15.65 11.91
CA SER A 152 10.04 -14.79 10.80
C SER A 152 10.38 -13.31 10.97
N ILE A 153 10.73 -12.89 12.20
CA ILE A 153 11.03 -11.49 12.54
C ILE A 153 12.51 -11.22 12.79
N ILE A 154 13.39 -12.22 12.60
CA ILE A 154 14.83 -12.04 12.77
C ILE A 154 15.35 -11.16 11.64
N PRO A 155 15.86 -9.93 11.90
CA PRO A 155 16.22 -9.01 10.83
C PRO A 155 17.33 -9.56 9.93
N LEU A 156 17.19 -9.35 8.63
CA LEU A 156 18.24 -9.61 7.66
C LEU A 156 19.35 -8.56 7.80
N LYS A 157 20.59 -9.04 7.81
CA LYS A 157 21.78 -8.19 7.99
C LYS A 157 22.09 -7.30 6.79
N ARG A 158 21.58 -7.65 5.61
CA ARG A 158 21.85 -6.95 4.35
C ARG A 158 20.55 -6.36 3.76
N PRO A 159 20.64 -5.19 3.11
CA PRO A 159 19.55 -4.73 2.26
C PRO A 159 19.37 -5.66 1.06
N VAL A 160 18.17 -5.67 0.50
CA VAL A 160 17.81 -6.44 -0.70
C VAL A 160 17.29 -5.51 -1.79
N THR A 161 17.35 -5.94 -3.06
CA THR A 161 16.67 -5.24 -4.16
C THR A 161 15.25 -5.80 -4.34
N PRO A 162 14.35 -5.09 -5.06
CA PRO A 162 13.00 -5.58 -5.31
C PRO A 162 12.99 -6.91 -6.09
N ASP A 163 13.95 -7.12 -6.99
CA ASP A 163 14.06 -8.36 -7.78
C ASP A 163 14.36 -9.58 -6.89
N GLU A 164 15.01 -9.39 -5.74
CA GLU A 164 15.28 -10.47 -4.78
C GLU A 164 14.03 -10.84 -3.95
N LEU A 165 12.97 -10.02 -3.95
CA LEU A 165 11.73 -10.32 -3.21
C LEU A 165 10.83 -11.32 -3.94
N GLU A 166 10.88 -11.39 -5.27
CA GLU A 166 9.99 -12.26 -6.05
C GLU A 166 10.34 -13.76 -5.91
N TYR A 167 11.49 -14.07 -5.30
CA TYR A 167 12.03 -15.43 -5.19
C TYR A 167 12.09 -15.96 -3.73
N ASP A 168 11.56 -15.20 -2.76
CA ASP A 168 11.47 -15.57 -1.33
C ASP A 168 10.10 -16.15 -0.96
#